data_AF-A0A7W1SSG6-F1
#
_entry.id   AF-A0A7W1SSG6-F1
#
_cell.length_a   1.000
_cell.length_b   1.000
_cell.length_c   1.000
_cell.angle_alpha   90.00
_cell.angle_beta   90.00
_cell.angle_gamma   90.00
#
_symmetry.space_group_name_H-M   'P 1'
#
loop_
_entity.id
_entity.type
_entity.pdbx_description
1 polymer ?
#
loop_
_entity_poly.entity_id
_entity_poly.type
_entity_poly.pdbx_seq_one_letter_code
_entity_poly.pdbx_strand_id
1 'polypeptide(L)' 'MTTNGVYVSIHDRRVKLVAEAVEQHSKLTEKAAFEVAAHVVYALDHVPESVRYNG' A
#
# COMPACT_ATOMS: atom_id res chain seq x y z
N MET A 1 -15.69 -11.45 25.61
CA MET A 1 -15.43 -12.24 24.39
C MET A 1 -14.12 -11.75 23.81
N THR A 2 -13.06 -12.56 23.83
CA THR A 2 -11.77 -12.22 23.22
C THR A 2 -11.83 -12.55 21.74
N THR A 3 -11.85 -11.54 20.88
CA THR A 3 -11.74 -11.72 19.44
C THR A 3 -10.30 -12.12 19.12
N ASN A 4 -10.09 -13.37 18.68
CA ASN A 4 -8.84 -13.83 18.08
C ASN A 4 -8.68 -13.17 16.70
N GLY A 5 -8.46 -11.86 16.67
CA GLY A 5 -8.21 -11.13 15.44
C GLY A 5 -6.80 -11.43 14.96
N VAL A 6 -6.66 -11.79 13.67
CA VAL A 6 -5.35 -11.83 13.02
C VAL A 6 -4.80 -10.40 13.05
N TYR A 7 -3.66 -10.22 13.70
CA TYR A 7 -2.96 -8.94 13.67
C TYR A 7 -2.52 -8.67 12.22
N VAL A 8 -2.99 -7.56 11.66
CA VAL A 8 -2.57 -7.05 10.35
C VAL A 8 -1.83 -5.76 10.59
N SER A 9 -0.58 -5.66 10.12
CA SER A 9 0.18 -4.44 10.31
C SER A 9 -0.42 -3.28 9.50
N ILE A 10 -0.20 -2.04 9.97
CA ILE A 10 -0.64 -0.84 9.23
C ILE A 10 0.01 -0.80 7.85
N HIS A 11 1.26 -1.27 7.73
CA HIS A 11 1.95 -1.39 6.46
C HIS A 11 1.21 -2.34 5.51
N ASP A 12 0.90 -3.56 5.95
CA ASP A 12 0.20 -4.56 5.13
C ASP A 12 -1.18 -4.06 4.68
N ARG A 13 -1.89 -3.34 5.56
CA ARG A 13 -3.17 -2.72 5.22
C ARG A 13 -3.02 -1.68 4.11
N ARG A 14 -1.98 -0.85 4.15
CA ARG A 14 -1.71 0.17 3.12
C ARG A 14 -1.31 -0.44 1.79
N VAL A 15 -0.45 -1.47 1.82
CA VAL A 15 -0.08 -2.21 0.61
C VAL A 15 -1.31 -2.83 -0.04
N LYS A 16 -2.20 -3.45 0.76
CA LYS A 16 -3.45 -4.03 0.24
C LYS A 16 -4.35 -3.00 -0.44
N LEU A 17 -4.55 -1.83 0.19
CA LEU A 17 -5.38 -0.76 -0.40
C LEU A 17 -4.82 -0.26 -1.73
N VAL A 18 -3.50 -0.11 -1.82
CA VAL A 18 -2.85 0.32 -3.08
C VAL A 18 -2.91 -0.80 -4.13
N ALA A 19 -2.73 -2.06 -3.73
CA ALA A 19 -2.82 -3.21 -4.63
C ALA A 19 -4.22 -3.33 -5.24
N GLU A 20 -5.28 -3.20 -4.43
CA GLU A 20 -6.67 -3.19 -4.89
C GLU A 20 -6.91 -2.09 -5.95
N ALA A 21 -6.40 -0.88 -5.72
CA ALA A 21 -6.49 0.21 -6.70
C ALA A 21 -5.70 -0.08 -7.98
N VAL A 22 -4.50 -0.66 -7.87
CA VAL A 22 -3.67 -1.04 -9.02
C VAL A 22 -4.36 -2.12 -9.85
N GLU A 23 -4.95 -3.14 -9.22
CA GLU A 23 -5.71 -4.19 -9.93
C GLU A 23 -6.92 -3.62 -10.67
N GLN A 24 -7.68 -2.74 -10.03
CA GLN A 24 -8.88 -2.13 -10.62
C GLN A 24 -8.56 -1.27 -11.85
N HIS A 25 -7.36 -0.70 -11.92
CA HIS A 25 -6.97 0.25 -12.97
C HIS A 25 -5.85 -0.25 -13.89
N SER A 26 -5.49 -1.54 -13.82
CA SER A 26 -4.47 -2.13 -14.67
C SER A 26 -4.86 -3.53 -15.15
N LYS A 27 -3.98 -4.15 -15.93
CA LYS A 27 -4.09 -5.57 -16.33
C LYS A 27 -3.14 -6.46 -15.53
N LEU A 28 -2.63 -5.96 -14.41
CA LEU A 28 -1.71 -6.71 -13.56
C LEU A 28 -2.46 -7.83 -12.84
N THR A 29 -1.78 -8.95 -12.65
CA THR A 29 -2.27 -10.02 -11.77
C THR A 29 -2.17 -9.58 -10.33
N GLU A 30 -2.93 -10.22 -9.44
CA GLU A 30 -2.93 -9.93 -8.00
C GLU A 30 -1.52 -9.85 -7.41
N LYS A 31 -0.69 -10.87 -7.71
CA LYS A 31 0.71 -10.89 -7.26
C LYS A 31 1.51 -9.70 -7.78
N ALA A 32 1.39 -9.37 -9.07
CA ALA A 32 2.13 -8.27 -9.66
C ALA A 32 1.66 -6.91 -9.13
N ALA A 33 0.35 -6.74 -8.91
CA ALA A 33 -0.22 -5.55 -8.31
C ALA A 33 0.25 -5.36 -6.87
N PHE A 34 0.34 -6.44 -6.09
CA PHE A 34 0.86 -6.43 -4.73
C PHE A 34 2.34 -6.01 -4.67
N GLU A 35 3.18 -6.56 -5.54
CA GLU A 35 4.59 -6.19 -5.64
C GLU A 35 4.76 -4.69 -6.00
N VAL A 36 4.00 -4.20 -6.98
CA VAL A 36 3.99 -2.78 -7.34
C VAL A 36 3.50 -1.91 -6.18
N ALA A 37 2.43 -2.32 -5.49
CA ALA A 37 1.88 -1.59 -4.36
C ALA A 37 2.87 -1.44 -3.20
N ALA A 38 3.67 -2.47 -2.92
CA ALA A 38 4.73 -2.38 -1.90
C ALA A 38 5.76 -1.30 -2.25
N HIS A 39 6.19 -1.23 -3.51
CA HIS A 39 7.10 -0.19 -3.98
C HIS A 39 6.49 1.21 -3.95
N VAL A 40 5.20 1.35 -4.30
CA VAL A 40 4.49 2.63 -4.22
C VAL A 40 4.37 3.11 -2.78
N VAL A 41 3.97 2.24 -1.84
CA VAL A 41 3.90 2.59 -0.41
C VAL A 41 5.27 3.00 0.11
N TYR A 42 6.32 2.25 -0.26
CA TYR A 42 7.70 2.61 0.09
C TYR A 42 8.05 4.01 -0.43
N ALA A 43 7.79 4.31 -1.70
CA ALA A 43 8.04 5.62 -2.28
C ALA A 43 7.26 6.72 -1.55
N LEU A 44 5.97 6.52 -1.26
CA LEU A 44 5.12 7.45 -0.51
C LEU A 44 5.66 7.75 0.89
N ASP A 45 6.14 6.72 1.60
CA ASP A 45 6.70 6.84 2.94
C ASP A 45 8.03 7.62 2.94
N HIS A 46 8.79 7.50 1.87
CA HIS A 46 10.11 8.11 1.70
C HIS A 46 10.09 9.38 0.84
N VAL A 47 8.91 9.91 0.47
CA VAL A 47 8.83 11.21 -0.22
C VAL A 47 9.50 12.27 0.66
N PRO A 48 10.52 12.99 0.15
CA PRO A 48 11.21 14.02 0.91
C PRO A 48 10.22 15.06 1.42
N GLU A 49 10.41 15.50 2.67
CA GLU A 49 9.51 16.45 3.32
C GLU A 49 9.44 17.80 2.57
N SER A 50 10.52 18.18 1.88
CA SER A 50 10.58 19.34 0.99
C SER A 50 9.57 19.29 -0.17
N VAL A 51 9.13 18.09 -0.57
CA VAL A 51 8.10 17.89 -1.60
C VAL A 51 6.70 17.84 -0.97
N ARG A 52 6.59 17.46 0.31
CA ARG A 52 5.31 17.39 1.04
C ARG A 52 4.74 18.77 1.40
N TYR A 53 5.60 19.78 1.59
CA TYR A 53 5.21 21.15 2.00
C TYR A 53 5.57 22.23 0.97
N ASN A 54 5.48 21.93 -0.33
CA ASN A 54 5.53 22.99 -1.33
C ASN A 54 4.10 23.53 -1.53
N GLY A 55 3.68 24.41 -0.61
CA GLY A 55 2.38 25.07 -0.57
C GLY A 55 2.52 26.48 0.00
#